data_AF-A0A4V2ZVL3-F1
#
_entry.id   AF-A0A4V2ZVL3-F1
#
_cell.length_a   1.000
_cell.length_b   1.000
_cell.length_c   1.000
_cell.angle_alpha   90.00
_cell.angle_beta   90.00
_cell.angle_gamma   90.00
#
_symmetry.space_group_name_H-M   'P 1'
#
loop_
_entity.id
_entity.type
_entity.pdbx_description
1 polymer ?
#
loop_
_entity_poly.entity_id
_entity_poly.type
_entity_poly.pdbx_seq_one_letter_code
_entity_poly.pdbx_strand_id
1 'polypeptide(L)'
;MSAPVALSGVGIGLRHAHYEAFMAGPPAVDWIEVHSENYFGEGGYDLHVLETVRRDLPVSLHGVGLGLGSATPLDTAHLARLARLVARIDPAVVSEHLCWGASAQGALHDLLPMPLTQASLDHLSARVSQMQDALRRTVLIENVSTYVRFRGDTWSEAEFLAALAQRTGCGVLLDVNNLYVNQCNHGEDALAAMAALPPEIVGEIHLAGHRATPAAVIDDHGSRVAPVVWSLYEAALERFGATPTLIEWDTAVPALEVLLDEARLAREHCAKHARHTSELRS
;
A
#
# COMPACT_ATOMS: atom_id res chain seq x y z
N MET A 1 16.89 -6.33 21.18
CA MET A 1 15.89 -5.89 20.20
C MET A 1 15.38 -7.17 19.54
N SER A 2 14.09 -7.48 19.68
CA SER A 2 13.50 -8.61 18.96
C SER A 2 13.61 -8.36 17.46
N ALA A 3 13.77 -9.40 16.65
CA ALA A 3 13.72 -9.26 15.20
C ALA A 3 12.36 -8.64 14.80
N PRO A 4 12.33 -7.74 13.80
CA PRO A 4 11.07 -7.20 13.31
C PRO A 4 10.15 -8.34 12.88
N VAL A 5 8.89 -8.28 13.29
CA VAL A 5 7.89 -9.30 12.91
C VAL A 5 7.59 -9.10 11.43
N ALA A 6 7.89 -10.09 10.59
CA ALA A 6 7.50 -10.05 9.19
C ALA A 6 5.98 -10.23 9.06
N LEU A 7 5.36 -9.50 8.13
CA LEU A 7 3.96 -9.73 7.78
C LEU A 7 3.81 -11.09 7.10
N SER A 8 2.69 -11.76 7.35
CA SER A 8 2.29 -12.97 6.64
C SER A 8 0.78 -13.13 6.73
N GLY A 9 0.17 -13.74 5.71
CA GLY A 9 -1.27 -13.92 5.67
C GLY A 9 -2.00 -12.63 5.26
N VAL A 10 -3.22 -12.46 5.75
CA VAL A 10 -4.14 -11.42 5.30
C VAL A 10 -4.48 -10.45 6.42
N GLY A 11 -4.26 -9.16 6.14
CA GLY A 11 -4.55 -8.04 7.02
C GLY A 11 -5.81 -7.27 6.60
N ILE A 12 -6.22 -6.33 7.47
CA ILE A 12 -7.25 -5.34 7.16
C ILE A 12 -6.80 -3.95 7.60
N GLY A 13 -7.31 -2.91 6.94
CA GLY A 13 -7.15 -1.53 7.40
C GLY A 13 -7.90 -1.29 8.72
N LEU A 14 -7.21 -0.74 9.72
CA LEU A 14 -7.83 -0.26 10.95
C LEU A 14 -8.23 1.22 10.78
N ARG A 15 -9.54 1.48 10.86
CA ARG A 15 -10.12 2.83 10.84
C ARG A 15 -10.80 3.14 12.18
N HIS A 16 -11.03 4.42 12.49
CA HIS A 16 -11.68 4.84 13.75
C HIS A 16 -12.99 4.11 14.04
N ALA A 17 -13.78 3.78 13.00
CA ALA A 17 -15.03 3.06 13.11
C ALA A 17 -14.91 1.66 13.75
N HIS A 18 -13.71 1.06 13.75
CA HIS A 18 -13.47 -0.30 14.25
C HIS A 18 -12.76 -0.31 15.61
N TYR A 19 -12.40 0.84 16.16
CA TYR A 19 -11.59 0.93 17.39
C TYR A 19 -12.22 0.17 18.56
N GLU A 20 -13.53 0.33 18.79
CA GLU A 20 -14.22 -0.35 19.90
C GLU A 20 -14.06 -1.88 19.82
N ALA A 21 -14.21 -2.45 18.62
CA ALA A 21 -14.07 -3.89 18.41
C ALA A 21 -12.65 -4.37 18.71
N PHE A 22 -11.63 -3.66 18.22
CA PHE A 22 -10.23 -3.99 18.48
C PHE A 22 -9.83 -3.81 19.95
N MET A 23 -10.42 -2.83 20.65
CA MET A 23 -10.19 -2.61 22.07
C MET A 23 -10.90 -3.65 22.96
N ALA A 24 -11.97 -4.28 22.48
CA ALA A 24 -12.62 -5.41 23.15
C ALA A 24 -11.79 -6.70 23.01
N GLY A 25 -10.98 -6.82 21.96
CA GLY A 25 -10.04 -7.91 21.71
C GLY A 25 -9.69 -8.02 20.23
N PRO A 26 -8.52 -8.59 19.87
CA PRO A 26 -8.11 -8.69 18.47
C PRO A 26 -9.08 -9.59 17.68
N PRO A 27 -9.66 -9.11 16.56
CA PRO A 27 -10.45 -9.95 15.68
C PRO A 27 -9.56 -11.00 14.98
N ALA A 28 -10.18 -11.95 14.28
CA ALA A 28 -9.48 -13.04 13.57
C ALA A 28 -8.80 -12.55 12.27
N VAL A 29 -7.82 -11.66 12.40
CA VAL A 29 -6.99 -11.09 11.34
C VAL A 29 -5.51 -11.35 11.63
N ASP A 30 -4.69 -11.45 10.58
CA ASP A 30 -3.29 -11.84 10.74
C ASP A 30 -2.39 -10.62 11.09
N TRP A 31 -2.80 -9.43 10.67
CA TRP A 31 -2.13 -8.14 10.93
C TRP A 31 -3.06 -6.97 10.57
N ILE A 32 -2.67 -5.74 10.89
CA ILE A 32 -3.43 -4.54 10.51
C ILE A 32 -2.56 -3.50 9.81
N GLU A 33 -3.18 -2.68 8.99
CA GLU A 33 -2.59 -1.46 8.46
C GLU A 33 -3.28 -0.22 9.03
N VAL A 34 -2.50 0.84 9.23
CA VAL A 34 -3.02 2.18 9.55
C VAL A 34 -2.34 3.27 8.74
N HIS A 35 -3.08 4.36 8.45
CA HIS A 35 -2.49 5.57 7.89
C HIS A 35 -1.70 6.32 8.96
N SER A 36 -0.41 6.52 8.70
CA SER A 36 0.57 7.05 9.64
C SER A 36 0.18 8.43 10.19
N GLU A 37 -0.35 9.29 9.32
CA GLU A 37 -0.71 10.68 9.61
C GLU A 37 -1.77 10.81 10.71
N ASN A 38 -2.64 9.81 10.85
CA ASN A 38 -3.66 9.77 11.89
C ASN A 38 -3.06 9.60 13.31
N TYR A 39 -1.78 9.21 13.41
CA TYR A 39 -1.12 8.86 14.67
C TYR A 39 0.11 9.73 14.98
N PHE A 40 0.26 10.87 14.30
CA PHE A 40 1.34 11.82 14.56
C PHE A 40 1.17 12.65 15.84
N GLY A 41 0.03 12.54 16.52
CA GLY A 41 -0.18 13.16 17.82
C GLY A 41 0.81 12.64 18.87
N GLU A 42 1.18 13.50 19.83
CA GLU A 42 2.09 13.12 20.93
C GLU A 42 1.41 12.20 21.98
N GLY A 43 0.10 12.00 21.87
CA GLY A 43 -0.72 11.11 22.68
C GLY A 43 -2.18 11.13 22.21
N GLY A 44 -3.09 10.59 23.02
CA GLY A 44 -4.52 10.56 22.72
C GLY A 44 -5.06 9.15 22.51
N TYR A 45 -6.36 9.07 22.25
CA TYR A 45 -7.07 7.79 22.15
C TYR A 45 -6.59 6.97 20.95
N ASP A 46 -6.39 7.59 19.78
CA ASP A 46 -5.94 6.90 18.57
C ASP A 46 -4.61 6.18 18.78
N LEU A 47 -3.64 6.86 19.39
CA LEU A 47 -2.34 6.27 19.68
C LEU A 47 -2.43 5.20 20.77
N HIS A 48 -3.30 5.37 21.76
CA HIS A 48 -3.59 4.32 22.75
C HIS A 48 -4.16 3.06 22.11
N VAL A 49 -5.07 3.20 21.14
CA VAL A 49 -5.63 2.08 20.38
C VAL A 49 -4.51 1.39 19.58
N LEU A 50 -3.72 2.14 18.82
CA LEU A 50 -2.65 1.56 18.00
C LEU A 50 -1.60 0.82 18.86
N GLU A 51 -1.19 1.41 19.98
CA GLU A 51 -0.27 0.76 20.94
C GLU A 51 -0.87 -0.47 21.60
N THR A 52 -2.19 -0.52 21.78
CA THR A 52 -2.87 -1.69 22.34
C THR A 52 -2.92 -2.80 21.29
N VAL A 53 -3.37 -2.50 20.07
CA VAL A 53 -3.46 -3.48 18.98
C VAL A 53 -2.08 -4.03 18.61
N ARG A 54 -1.05 -3.18 18.55
CA ARG A 54 0.33 -3.59 18.23
C ARG A 54 0.91 -4.63 19.18
N ARG A 55 0.38 -4.77 20.41
CA ARG A 55 0.84 -5.79 21.36
C ARG A 55 0.51 -7.20 20.87
N ASP A 56 -0.61 -7.34 20.17
CA ASP A 56 -1.17 -8.63 19.77
C ASP A 56 -1.03 -8.89 18.27
N LEU A 57 -1.00 -7.84 17.44
CA LEU A 57 -0.95 -7.94 15.98
C LEU A 57 0.25 -7.17 15.39
N PRO A 58 0.89 -7.70 14.34
CA PRO A 58 1.79 -6.92 13.50
C PRO A 58 1.06 -5.72 12.88
N VAL A 59 1.80 -4.62 12.68
CA VAL A 59 1.28 -3.38 12.12
C VAL A 59 2.06 -3.02 10.85
N SER A 60 1.36 -2.69 9.77
CA SER A 60 1.88 -1.90 8.64
C SER A 60 1.55 -0.42 8.87
N LEU A 61 2.53 0.45 8.66
CA LEU A 61 2.31 1.90 8.64
C LEU A 61 2.35 2.38 7.20
N HIS A 62 1.21 2.80 6.69
CA HIS A 62 1.08 3.32 5.35
C HIS A 62 1.03 4.85 5.38
N GLY A 63 1.83 5.52 4.57
CA GLY A 63 1.90 6.98 4.48
C GLY A 63 1.06 7.51 3.32
N VAL A 64 0.34 8.60 3.56
CA VAL A 64 -0.52 9.25 2.55
C VAL A 64 -0.19 10.73 2.36
N GLY A 65 0.84 11.24 3.03
CA GLY A 65 1.08 12.69 3.15
C GLY A 65 2.49 13.15 2.88
N LEU A 66 3.45 12.25 2.63
CA LEU A 66 4.85 12.66 2.42
C LEU A 66 5.10 13.22 1.01
N GLY A 67 4.32 12.76 0.02
CA GLY A 67 4.35 13.26 -1.36
C GLY A 67 5.74 13.15 -1.99
N LEU A 68 6.32 11.94 -2.03
CA LEU A 68 7.69 11.69 -2.47
C LEU A 68 7.98 12.22 -3.89
N GLY A 69 6.97 12.36 -4.75
CA GLY A 69 7.09 12.93 -6.08
C GLY A 69 7.00 14.45 -6.19
N SER A 70 6.71 15.15 -5.09
CA SER A 70 6.58 16.60 -5.10
C SER A 70 7.90 17.31 -5.47
N ALA A 71 7.79 18.39 -6.26
CA ALA A 71 8.94 19.20 -6.65
C ALA A 71 9.53 20.01 -5.48
N THR A 72 8.72 20.31 -4.46
CA THR A 72 9.19 20.96 -3.23
C THR A 72 10.17 20.06 -2.47
N PRO A 73 11.04 20.64 -1.62
CA PRO A 73 11.85 19.85 -0.70
C PRO A 73 10.98 18.94 0.16
N LEU A 74 11.50 17.76 0.51
CA LEU A 74 10.83 16.81 1.41
C LEU A 74 10.56 17.50 2.75
N ASP A 75 9.33 17.36 3.28
CA ASP A 75 8.98 17.93 4.58
C ASP A 75 9.71 17.15 5.69
N THR A 76 10.83 17.71 6.16
CA THR A 76 11.64 17.11 7.23
C THR A 76 10.90 17.04 8.57
N ALA A 77 9.94 17.93 8.82
CA ALA A 77 9.14 17.89 10.04
C ALA A 77 8.12 16.75 9.97
N HIS A 78 7.51 16.50 8.80
CA HIS A 78 6.69 15.32 8.54
C HIS A 78 7.51 14.04 8.72
N LEU A 79 8.66 13.93 8.05
CA LEU A 79 9.52 12.75 8.16
C LEU A 79 9.97 12.49 9.61
N ALA A 80 10.24 13.54 10.38
CA ALA A 80 10.56 13.41 11.80
C ALA A 80 9.38 12.90 12.64
N ARG A 81 8.12 13.22 12.30
CA ARG A 81 6.93 12.67 12.96
C ARG A 81 6.75 11.19 12.61
N LEU A 82 6.92 10.83 11.33
CA LEU A 82 6.90 9.44 10.90
C LEU A 82 7.99 8.62 11.59
N ALA A 83 9.23 9.12 11.66
CA ALA A 83 10.32 8.44 12.36
C ALA A 83 10.03 8.22 13.85
N ARG A 84 9.37 9.16 14.54
CA ARG A 84 8.92 8.97 15.92
C ARG A 84 7.85 7.89 16.03
N LEU A 85 6.87 7.88 15.13
CA LEU A 85 5.82 6.86 15.10
C LEU A 85 6.42 5.47 14.83
N VAL A 86 7.31 5.35 13.85
CA VAL A 86 8.03 4.10 13.54
C VAL A 86 8.82 3.60 14.74
N ALA A 87 9.55 4.49 15.44
CA ALA A 87 10.29 4.11 16.64
C ALA A 87 9.38 3.67 17.80
N ARG A 88 8.17 4.24 17.89
CA ARG A 88 7.20 3.96 18.95
C ARG A 88 6.43 2.65 18.72
N ILE A 89 6.00 2.41 17.48
CA ILE A 89 5.15 1.27 17.10
C ILE A 89 5.98 0.06 16.68
N ASP A 90 7.22 0.27 16.22
CA ASP A 90 8.07 -0.76 15.64
C ASP A 90 7.29 -1.64 14.64
N PRO A 91 6.80 -1.04 13.53
CA PRO A 91 5.93 -1.74 12.59
C PRO A 91 6.72 -2.80 11.80
N ALA A 92 5.99 -3.73 11.20
CA ALA A 92 6.55 -4.72 10.28
C ALA A 92 6.98 -4.08 8.96
N VAL A 93 6.11 -3.22 8.42
CA VAL A 93 6.29 -2.54 7.12
C VAL A 93 6.04 -1.04 7.30
N VAL A 94 6.74 -0.25 6.49
CA VAL A 94 6.40 1.16 6.25
C VAL A 94 6.29 1.37 4.75
N SER A 95 5.17 1.88 4.28
CA SER A 95 4.90 2.13 2.85
C SER A 95 4.50 3.58 2.60
N GLU A 96 4.62 4.03 1.35
CA GLU A 96 4.22 5.37 0.89
C GLU A 96 3.94 5.35 -0.63
N HIS A 97 3.19 6.34 -1.12
CA HIS A 97 2.77 6.40 -2.51
C HIS A 97 3.83 6.96 -3.47
N LEU A 98 3.79 6.48 -4.71
CA LEU A 98 4.46 7.09 -5.88
C LEU A 98 3.70 8.35 -6.37
N CYS A 99 3.42 9.32 -5.51
CA CYS A 99 2.58 10.47 -5.88
C CYS A 99 3.26 11.83 -5.68
N TRP A 100 2.69 12.81 -6.37
CA TRP A 100 2.79 14.21 -5.97
C TRP A 100 1.65 14.51 -4.98
N GLY A 101 1.98 14.91 -3.75
CA GLY A 101 0.98 15.15 -2.69
C GLY A 101 1.05 16.54 -2.04
N ALA A 102 2.19 17.23 -2.16
CA ALA A 102 2.40 18.54 -1.57
C ALA A 102 2.74 19.60 -2.62
N SER A 103 2.09 20.76 -2.53
CA SER A 103 2.52 22.01 -3.18
C SER A 103 3.00 23.00 -2.13
N ALA A 104 3.65 24.10 -2.55
CA ALA A 104 4.00 25.19 -1.64
C ALA A 104 2.76 25.85 -0.97
N GLN A 105 1.56 25.53 -1.44
CA GLN A 105 0.28 26.08 -1.01
C GLN A 105 -0.56 25.10 -0.16
N GLY A 106 -0.12 23.86 0.03
CA GLY A 106 -0.82 22.85 0.83
C GLY A 106 -0.68 21.42 0.30
N ALA A 107 -1.07 20.44 1.13
CA ALA A 107 -1.25 19.05 0.73
C ALA A 107 -2.57 18.90 -0.04
N LEU A 108 -2.54 18.19 -1.16
CA LEU A 108 -3.74 17.84 -1.91
C LEU A 108 -4.30 16.52 -1.36
N HIS A 109 -5.62 16.39 -1.35
CA HIS A 109 -6.30 15.18 -0.87
C HIS A 109 -6.25 14.04 -1.90
N ASP A 110 -5.99 14.35 -3.17
CA ASP A 110 -5.81 13.37 -4.24
C ASP A 110 -4.32 13.17 -4.53
N LEU A 111 -3.94 11.91 -4.76
CA LEU A 111 -2.64 11.51 -5.27
C LEU A 111 -2.49 12.05 -6.70
N LEU A 112 -1.71 13.11 -6.88
CA LEU A 112 -1.48 13.64 -8.21
C LEU A 112 -0.43 12.82 -8.97
N PRO A 113 -0.64 12.55 -10.27
CA PRO A 113 0.33 11.86 -11.09
C PRO A 113 1.58 12.72 -11.25
N MET A 114 2.72 12.05 -11.42
CA MET A 114 4.00 12.66 -11.73
C MET A 114 4.52 12.13 -13.08
N PRO A 115 5.30 12.92 -13.85
CA PRO A 115 5.92 12.42 -15.07
C PRO A 115 6.84 11.25 -14.75
N LEU A 116 6.74 10.17 -15.50
CA LEU A 116 7.57 8.97 -15.38
C LEU A 116 8.77 9.09 -16.31
N THR A 117 9.74 9.91 -15.92
CA THR A 117 10.95 10.21 -16.68
C THR A 117 12.21 9.84 -15.92
N GLN A 118 13.35 9.79 -16.61
CA GLN A 118 14.65 9.59 -15.94
C GLN A 118 14.94 10.64 -14.85
N ALA A 119 14.59 11.91 -15.10
CA ALA A 119 14.78 12.98 -14.12
C ALA A 119 13.90 12.77 -12.87
N SER A 120 12.67 12.31 -13.06
CA SER A 120 11.77 11.95 -11.96
C SER A 120 12.29 10.76 -11.16
N LEU A 121 12.86 9.76 -11.84
CA LEU A 121 13.48 8.60 -11.19
C LEU A 121 14.66 9.02 -10.31
N ASP A 122 15.53 9.92 -10.79
CA ASP A 122 16.65 10.44 -10.01
C ASP A 122 16.15 11.21 -8.77
N HIS A 123 15.11 12.02 -8.94
CA HIS A 123 14.49 12.83 -7.88
C HIS A 123 13.83 11.99 -6.79
N LEU A 124 13.11 10.94 -7.17
CA LEU A 124 12.49 10.00 -6.23
C LEU A 124 13.53 9.12 -5.54
N SER A 125 14.55 8.65 -6.28
CA SER A 125 15.60 7.80 -5.72
C SER A 125 16.29 8.48 -4.54
N ALA A 126 16.57 9.79 -4.66
CA ALA A 126 17.15 10.58 -3.58
C ALA A 126 16.22 10.69 -2.35
N ARG A 127 14.91 10.84 -2.55
CA ARG A 127 13.93 10.99 -1.46
C ARG A 127 13.60 9.68 -0.77
N VAL A 128 13.46 8.60 -1.52
CA VAL A 128 13.29 7.25 -0.96
C VAL A 128 14.52 6.91 -0.12
N SER A 129 15.73 7.20 -0.62
CA SER A 129 16.96 7.01 0.18
C SER A 129 16.94 7.84 1.46
N GLN A 130 16.58 9.14 1.38
CA GLN A 130 16.44 10.01 2.55
C GLN A 130 15.41 9.49 3.57
N MET A 131 14.27 8.98 3.09
CA MET A 131 13.23 8.39 3.95
C MET A 131 13.76 7.13 4.62
N GLN A 132 14.36 6.19 3.87
CA GLN A 132 14.93 4.96 4.42
C GLN A 132 16.04 5.26 5.44
N ASP A 133 16.91 6.24 5.19
CA ASP A 133 17.96 6.65 6.11
C ASP A 133 17.38 7.19 7.43
N ALA A 134 16.34 8.02 7.34
CA ALA A 134 15.67 8.59 8.51
C ALA A 134 14.92 7.52 9.33
N LEU A 135 14.27 6.58 8.66
CA LEU A 135 13.49 5.51 9.28
C LEU A 135 14.34 4.30 9.70
N ARG A 136 15.56 4.18 9.15
CA ARG A 136 16.51 3.06 9.34
C ARG A 136 15.92 1.70 8.98
N ARG A 137 15.16 1.66 7.88
CA ARG A 137 14.54 0.44 7.35
C ARG A 137 14.24 0.59 5.87
N THR A 138 14.13 -0.55 5.21
CA THR A 138 13.56 -0.61 3.86
C THR A 138 12.08 -0.24 3.92
N VAL A 139 11.65 0.59 2.97
CA VAL A 139 10.25 0.98 2.80
C VAL A 139 9.67 0.33 1.55
N LEU A 140 8.35 0.27 1.45
CA LEU A 140 7.66 -0.09 0.21
C LEU A 140 7.14 1.17 -0.50
N ILE A 141 7.19 1.18 -1.83
CA ILE A 141 6.60 2.25 -2.64
C ILE A 141 5.43 1.68 -3.43
N GLU A 142 4.29 2.33 -3.34
CA GLU A 142 3.04 1.88 -3.94
C GLU A 142 2.79 2.45 -5.34
N ASN A 143 2.25 1.62 -6.24
CA ASN A 143 1.71 2.06 -7.53
C ASN A 143 0.37 2.79 -7.35
N VAL A 144 0.17 3.87 -8.09
CA VAL A 144 -1.02 4.72 -7.92
C VAL A 144 -1.99 4.59 -9.08
N SER A 145 -3.28 4.70 -8.78
CA SER A 145 -4.25 5.03 -9.81
C SER A 145 -4.06 6.49 -10.27
N THR A 146 -4.20 6.75 -11.56
CA THR A 146 -4.10 8.12 -12.09
C THR A 146 -5.22 8.40 -13.08
N TYR A 147 -5.55 9.68 -13.26
CA TYR A 147 -6.60 10.12 -14.18
C TYR A 147 -6.07 10.82 -15.43
N VAL A 148 -4.75 11.05 -15.48
CA VAL A 148 -4.04 11.61 -16.64
C VAL A 148 -2.67 10.96 -16.77
N ARG A 149 -2.21 10.79 -18.01
CA ARG A 149 -0.81 10.42 -18.34
C ARG A 149 -0.09 11.60 -18.98
N PHE A 150 1.22 11.68 -18.78
CA PHE A 150 2.02 12.73 -19.38
C PHE A 150 2.58 12.26 -20.73
N ARG A 151 2.46 13.09 -21.76
CA ARG A 151 3.02 12.78 -23.10
C ARG A 151 4.54 12.54 -23.09
N GLY A 152 5.23 13.02 -22.06
CA GLY A 152 6.68 12.88 -21.90
C GLY A 152 7.10 11.66 -21.09
N ASP A 153 6.17 10.79 -20.68
CA ASP A 153 6.50 9.56 -19.96
C ASP A 153 7.40 8.67 -20.83
N THR A 154 8.54 8.26 -20.27
CA THR A 154 9.51 7.38 -20.95
C THR A 154 9.54 5.98 -20.34
N TRP A 155 8.80 5.77 -19.25
CA TRP A 155 8.66 4.53 -18.51
C TRP A 155 7.16 4.24 -18.32
N SER A 156 6.78 2.97 -18.32
CA SER A 156 5.55 2.58 -17.61
C SER A 156 5.74 2.70 -16.10
N GLU A 157 4.64 2.76 -15.34
CA GLU A 157 4.71 2.85 -13.88
C GLU A 157 5.41 1.64 -13.25
N ALA A 158 5.12 0.43 -13.74
CA ALA A 158 5.76 -0.79 -13.25
C ALA A 158 7.28 -0.82 -13.54
N GLU A 159 7.70 -0.40 -14.74
CA GLU A 159 9.14 -0.29 -15.05
C GLU A 159 9.82 0.79 -14.19
N PHE A 160 9.12 1.90 -13.94
CA PHE A 160 9.60 2.97 -13.07
C PHE A 160 9.82 2.48 -11.64
N LEU A 161 8.85 1.76 -11.06
CA LEU A 161 8.94 1.17 -9.73
C LEU A 161 10.06 0.12 -9.65
N ALA A 162 10.18 -0.75 -10.65
CA ALA A 162 11.28 -1.72 -10.72
C ALA A 162 12.66 -1.02 -10.75
N ALA A 163 12.80 0.04 -11.53
CA ALA A 163 14.04 0.82 -11.61
C ALA A 163 14.32 1.58 -10.30
N LEU A 164 13.29 2.08 -9.63
CA LEU A 164 13.40 2.76 -8.33
C LEU A 164 13.86 1.79 -7.23
N ALA A 165 13.25 0.61 -7.17
CA ALA A 165 13.62 -0.47 -6.25
C ALA A 165 15.06 -0.92 -6.48
N GLN A 166 15.47 -1.09 -7.74
CA GLN A 166 16.84 -1.45 -8.09
C GLN A 166 17.87 -0.42 -7.59
N ARG A 167 17.54 0.88 -7.65
CA ARG A 167 18.46 1.97 -7.28
C ARG A 167 18.55 2.22 -5.78
N THR A 168 17.45 2.02 -5.07
CA THR A 168 17.31 2.45 -3.67
C THR A 168 17.23 1.29 -2.68
N GLY A 169 16.98 0.08 -3.17
CA GLY A 169 16.71 -1.10 -2.35
C GLY A 169 15.34 -1.07 -1.67
N CYS A 170 14.44 -0.13 -2.02
CA CYS A 170 13.05 -0.17 -1.55
C CYS A 170 12.32 -1.39 -2.15
N GLY A 171 11.25 -1.82 -1.49
CA GLY A 171 10.30 -2.76 -2.09
C GLY A 171 9.14 -2.03 -2.77
N VAL A 172 8.18 -2.82 -3.23
CA VAL A 172 6.93 -2.38 -3.85
C VAL A 172 5.75 -2.90 -3.03
N LEU A 173 4.82 -2.00 -2.77
CA LEU A 173 3.46 -2.36 -2.36
C LEU A 173 2.63 -2.37 -3.65
N LEU A 174 2.03 -3.51 -3.97
CA LEU A 174 1.28 -3.68 -5.22
C LEU A 174 -0.21 -3.56 -4.94
N ASP A 175 -0.80 -2.43 -5.29
CA ASP A 175 -2.24 -2.30 -5.33
C ASP A 175 -2.78 -2.82 -6.67
N VAL A 176 -3.50 -3.94 -6.59
CA VAL A 176 -4.11 -4.61 -7.74
C VAL A 176 -5.34 -3.85 -8.25
N ASN A 177 -6.07 -3.19 -7.36
CA ASN A 177 -7.18 -2.33 -7.73
C ASN A 177 -6.65 -1.13 -8.55
N ASN A 178 -5.54 -0.52 -8.16
CA ASN A 178 -4.91 0.56 -8.92
C ASN A 178 -4.48 0.14 -10.33
N LEU A 179 -3.95 -1.07 -10.49
CA LEU A 179 -3.68 -1.61 -11.83
C LEU A 179 -4.95 -1.73 -12.68
N TYR A 180 -6.05 -2.22 -12.08
CA TYR A 180 -7.32 -2.32 -12.78
C TYR A 180 -7.91 -0.96 -13.16
N VAL A 181 -7.86 0.00 -12.24
CA VAL A 181 -8.31 1.38 -12.50
C VAL A 181 -7.52 1.99 -13.67
N ASN A 182 -6.19 1.85 -13.66
CA ASN A 182 -5.33 2.33 -14.74
C ASN A 182 -5.60 1.59 -16.07
N GLN A 183 -5.88 0.28 -16.02
CA GLN A 183 -6.30 -0.48 -17.20
C GLN A 183 -7.59 0.07 -17.82
N CYS A 184 -8.60 0.39 -17.00
CA CYS A 184 -9.84 0.96 -17.48
C CYS A 184 -9.68 2.39 -18.03
N ASN A 185 -8.88 3.21 -17.36
CA ASN A 185 -8.77 4.64 -17.68
C ASN A 185 -7.78 4.92 -18.82
N HIS A 186 -6.69 4.14 -18.93
CA HIS A 186 -5.59 4.39 -19.87
C HIS A 186 -5.40 3.28 -20.90
N GLY A 187 -6.11 2.15 -20.79
CA GLY A 187 -5.95 1.00 -21.67
C GLY A 187 -4.65 0.22 -21.43
N GLU A 188 -4.07 0.36 -20.24
CA GLU A 188 -2.88 -0.38 -19.80
C GLU A 188 -3.24 -1.84 -19.49
N ASP A 189 -2.30 -2.78 -19.67
CA ASP A 189 -2.52 -4.18 -19.33
C ASP A 189 -1.99 -4.46 -17.92
N ALA A 190 -2.89 -4.77 -16.98
CA ALA A 190 -2.54 -5.06 -15.60
C ALA A 190 -1.64 -6.30 -15.45
N LEU A 191 -1.82 -7.32 -16.30
CA LEU A 191 -0.97 -8.51 -16.29
C LEU A 191 0.44 -8.18 -16.80
N ALA A 192 0.53 -7.35 -17.84
CA ALA A 192 1.82 -6.88 -18.34
C ALA A 192 2.56 -6.01 -17.30
N ALA A 193 1.84 -5.16 -16.57
CA ALA A 193 2.39 -4.36 -15.48
C ALA A 193 2.96 -5.26 -14.36
N MET A 194 2.21 -6.29 -13.93
CA MET A 194 2.72 -7.26 -12.95
C MET A 194 3.94 -8.06 -13.47
N ALA A 195 3.96 -8.40 -14.76
CA ALA A 195 5.08 -9.12 -15.36
C ALA A 195 6.37 -8.29 -15.39
N ALA A 196 6.27 -6.96 -15.49
CA ALA A 196 7.39 -6.04 -15.48
C ALA A 196 8.06 -5.90 -14.09
N LEU A 197 7.37 -6.27 -13.00
CA LEU A 197 7.93 -6.25 -11.65
C LEU A 197 8.72 -7.55 -11.37
N PRO A 198 9.96 -7.44 -10.85
CA PRO A 198 10.68 -8.56 -10.26
C PRO A 198 9.90 -9.16 -9.07
N PRO A 199 9.76 -10.49 -8.94
CA PRO A 199 8.95 -11.05 -7.87
C PRO A 199 9.43 -10.71 -6.46
N GLU A 200 10.74 -10.61 -6.29
CA GLU A 200 11.41 -10.42 -5.00
C GLU A 200 11.23 -9.03 -4.39
N ILE A 201 10.78 -8.03 -5.17
CA ILE A 201 10.61 -6.67 -4.67
C ILE A 201 9.19 -6.40 -4.16
N VAL A 202 8.20 -7.23 -4.51
CA VAL A 202 6.81 -7.04 -4.05
C VAL A 202 6.68 -7.59 -2.63
N GLY A 203 6.56 -6.68 -1.67
CA GLY A 203 6.53 -7.01 -0.24
C GLY A 203 5.12 -7.08 0.36
N GLU A 204 4.15 -6.47 -0.30
CA GLU A 204 2.76 -6.34 0.17
C GLU A 204 1.83 -6.16 -1.04
N ILE A 205 0.60 -6.66 -0.95
CA ILE A 205 -0.43 -6.54 -1.98
C ILE A 205 -1.68 -5.90 -1.37
N HIS A 206 -2.23 -4.88 -2.01
CA HIS A 206 -3.52 -4.30 -1.65
C HIS A 206 -4.64 -4.78 -2.57
N LEU A 207 -5.79 -5.03 -1.95
CA LEU A 207 -7.05 -5.32 -2.62
C LEU A 207 -8.13 -4.38 -2.10
N ALA A 208 -8.79 -3.71 -3.03
CA ALA A 208 -9.87 -2.80 -2.73
C ALA A 208 -10.98 -2.87 -3.78
N GLY A 209 -12.11 -2.22 -3.48
CA GLY A 209 -13.13 -1.88 -4.47
C GLY A 209 -12.92 -0.50 -5.08
N HIS A 210 -13.68 -0.20 -6.13
CA HIS A 210 -13.63 1.08 -6.84
C HIS A 210 -15.03 1.51 -7.28
N ARG A 211 -15.14 2.74 -7.77
CA ARG A 211 -16.37 3.31 -8.30
C ARG A 211 -16.29 3.53 -9.81
N ALA A 212 -17.10 2.79 -10.56
CA ALA A 212 -17.29 3.04 -11.98
C ALA A 212 -18.22 4.24 -12.23
N THR A 213 -17.81 5.15 -13.11
CA THR A 213 -18.65 6.26 -13.61
C THR A 213 -18.69 6.21 -15.14
N PRO A 214 -19.61 6.95 -15.80
CA PRO A 214 -19.61 7.03 -17.26
C PRO A 214 -18.34 7.63 -17.87
N ALA A 215 -17.54 8.37 -17.08
CA ALA A 215 -16.35 9.09 -17.55
C ALA A 215 -15.05 8.34 -17.24
N ALA A 216 -14.97 7.66 -16.10
CA ALA A 216 -13.78 6.98 -15.62
C ALA A 216 -14.13 5.96 -14.51
N VAL A 217 -13.21 5.05 -14.23
CA VAL A 217 -13.19 4.28 -12.98
C VAL A 217 -12.41 5.10 -11.95
N ILE A 218 -13.03 5.33 -10.80
CA ILE A 218 -12.50 6.13 -9.70
C ILE A 218 -12.06 5.19 -8.59
N ASP A 219 -10.84 5.41 -8.14
CA ASP A 219 -10.24 4.71 -7.04
C ASP A 219 -10.68 5.34 -5.71
N ASP A 220 -11.83 4.89 -5.19
CA ASP A 220 -12.43 5.44 -3.96
C ASP A 220 -12.31 4.50 -2.76
N HIS A 221 -11.76 3.29 -2.95
CA HIS A 221 -11.64 2.25 -1.93
C HIS A 221 -12.91 2.14 -1.07
N GLY A 222 -14.07 2.25 -1.72
CA GLY A 222 -15.35 2.50 -1.05
C GLY A 222 -16.29 1.31 -0.99
N SER A 223 -15.86 0.16 -1.49
CA SER A 223 -16.71 -1.00 -1.71
C SER A 223 -15.93 -2.32 -1.62
N ARG A 224 -16.67 -3.44 -1.65
CA ARG A 224 -16.08 -4.79 -1.71
C ARG A 224 -15.19 -4.95 -2.93
N VAL A 225 -14.19 -5.81 -2.82
CA VAL A 225 -13.26 -6.11 -3.91
C VAL A 225 -14.03 -6.66 -5.10
N ALA A 226 -13.86 -6.05 -6.27
CA ALA A 226 -14.60 -6.41 -7.47
C ALA A 226 -14.16 -7.80 -8.00
N PRO A 227 -15.04 -8.59 -8.64
CA PRO A 227 -14.68 -9.91 -9.19
C PRO A 227 -13.46 -9.90 -10.11
N VAL A 228 -13.30 -8.84 -10.91
CA VAL A 228 -12.14 -8.68 -11.81
C VAL A 228 -10.83 -8.44 -11.06
N VAL A 229 -10.88 -7.74 -9.92
CA VAL A 229 -9.72 -7.52 -9.06
C VAL A 229 -9.33 -8.83 -8.37
N TRP A 230 -10.29 -9.67 -7.98
CA TRP A 230 -9.99 -11.04 -7.50
C TRP A 230 -9.30 -11.89 -8.56
N SER A 231 -9.72 -11.82 -9.83
CA SER A 231 -9.02 -12.53 -10.91
C SER A 231 -7.59 -12.03 -11.11
N LEU A 232 -7.36 -10.71 -11.02
CA LEU A 232 -6.01 -10.15 -11.07
C LEU A 232 -5.17 -10.53 -9.84
N TYR A 233 -5.79 -10.67 -8.67
CA TYR A 233 -5.13 -11.15 -7.47
C TYR A 233 -4.67 -12.60 -7.61
N GLU A 234 -5.45 -13.47 -8.26
CA GLU A 234 -5.00 -14.84 -8.56
C GLU A 234 -3.75 -14.84 -9.45
N ALA A 235 -3.69 -13.97 -10.46
CA ALA A 235 -2.48 -13.79 -11.29
C ALA A 235 -1.31 -13.19 -10.48
N ALA A 236 -1.57 -12.28 -9.54
CA ALA A 236 -0.56 -11.75 -8.63
C ALA A 236 0.01 -12.87 -7.74
N LEU A 237 -0.83 -13.74 -7.18
CA LEU A 237 -0.39 -14.90 -6.40
C LEU A 237 0.45 -15.87 -7.24
N GLU A 238 0.08 -16.11 -8.50
CA GLU A 238 0.90 -16.92 -9.42
C GLU A 238 2.29 -16.33 -9.67
N ARG A 239 2.39 -15.00 -9.73
CA ARG A 239 3.63 -14.29 -10.03
C ARG A 239 4.53 -14.09 -8.81
N PHE A 240 3.95 -13.68 -7.68
CA PHE A 240 4.65 -13.20 -6.49
C PHE A 240 4.62 -14.22 -5.34
N GLY A 241 3.75 -15.23 -5.42
CA GLY A 241 3.50 -16.19 -4.35
C GLY A 241 2.56 -15.62 -3.29
N ALA A 242 2.56 -16.25 -2.11
CA ALA A 242 1.72 -15.86 -0.98
C ALA A 242 2.27 -14.62 -0.24
N THR A 243 2.40 -13.50 -0.96
CA THR A 243 2.74 -12.18 -0.42
C THR A 243 1.70 -11.74 0.62
N PRO A 244 2.08 -11.02 1.70
CA PRO A 244 1.11 -10.42 2.62
C PRO A 244 0.10 -9.55 1.87
N THR A 245 -1.19 -9.75 2.16
CA THR A 245 -2.27 -9.09 1.43
C THR A 245 -3.16 -8.30 2.38
N LEU A 246 -3.44 -7.04 2.05
CA LEU A 246 -4.38 -6.19 2.76
C LEU A 246 -5.73 -6.13 2.03
N ILE A 247 -6.81 -6.18 2.80
CA ILE A 247 -8.09 -5.60 2.34
C ILE A 247 -8.13 -4.14 2.76
N GLU A 248 -8.05 -3.25 1.76
CA GLU A 248 -8.05 -1.81 1.94
C GLU A 248 -9.47 -1.22 1.79
N TRP A 249 -9.77 -0.20 2.60
CA TRP A 249 -11.07 0.47 2.59
C TRP A 249 -10.98 1.88 3.21
N ASP A 250 -11.26 2.90 2.40
CA ASP A 250 -11.08 4.32 2.80
C ASP A 250 -12.37 5.11 2.89
N THR A 251 -13.27 4.93 1.93
CA THR A 251 -14.54 5.64 1.91
C THR A 251 -15.70 4.71 2.25
N ALA A 252 -16.80 5.25 2.77
CA ALA A 252 -17.97 4.45 3.17
C ALA A 252 -17.61 3.21 4.03
N VAL A 253 -16.68 3.40 4.98
CA VAL A 253 -16.10 2.34 5.82
C VAL A 253 -17.19 1.43 6.39
N PRO A 254 -17.15 0.11 6.11
CA PRO A 254 -18.23 -0.80 6.46
C PRO A 254 -18.07 -1.29 7.90
N ALA A 255 -19.05 -2.08 8.35
CA ALA A 255 -18.91 -2.84 9.59
C ALA A 255 -17.72 -3.81 9.50
N LEU A 256 -17.07 -4.08 10.65
CA LEU A 256 -15.86 -4.90 10.72
C LEU A 256 -16.07 -6.30 10.13
N GLU A 257 -17.26 -6.87 10.27
CA GLU A 257 -17.62 -8.19 9.74
C GLU A 257 -17.50 -8.26 8.22
N VAL A 258 -17.71 -7.14 7.52
CA VAL A 258 -17.54 -7.08 6.07
C VAL A 258 -16.06 -7.16 5.69
N LEU A 259 -15.18 -6.45 6.42
CA LEU A 259 -13.74 -6.53 6.21
C LEU A 259 -13.21 -7.94 6.50
N LEU A 260 -13.68 -8.56 7.59
CA LEU A 260 -13.28 -9.91 7.96
C LEU A 260 -13.76 -10.95 6.93
N ASP A 261 -14.91 -10.72 6.30
CA ASP A 261 -15.41 -11.57 5.22
C ASP A 261 -14.55 -11.46 3.95
N GLU A 262 -14.19 -10.25 3.51
CA GLU A 262 -13.26 -10.06 2.39
C GLU A 262 -11.87 -10.64 2.70
N ALA A 263 -11.37 -10.47 3.93
CA ALA A 263 -10.10 -11.05 4.36
C ALA A 263 -10.14 -12.59 4.35
N ARG A 264 -11.26 -13.20 4.75
CA ARG A 264 -11.49 -14.64 4.62
C ARG A 264 -11.43 -15.07 3.15
N LEU A 265 -12.04 -14.32 2.23
CA LEU A 265 -11.98 -14.62 0.79
C LEU A 265 -10.54 -14.58 0.28
N ALA A 266 -9.77 -13.53 0.62
CA ALA A 266 -8.35 -13.46 0.25
C ALA A 266 -7.54 -14.66 0.78
N ARG A 267 -7.78 -15.08 2.02
CA ARG A 267 -7.15 -16.31 2.58
C ARG A 267 -7.50 -17.56 1.78
N GLU A 268 -8.74 -17.67 1.29
CA GLU A 268 -9.16 -18.80 0.45
C GLU A 268 -8.42 -18.83 -0.90
N HIS A 269 -8.19 -17.68 -1.53
CA HIS A 269 -7.37 -17.58 -2.75
C HIS A 269 -5.90 -17.98 -2.47
N CYS A 270 -5.30 -17.49 -1.39
CA CYS A 270 -3.95 -17.92 -0.97
C CYS A 270 -3.87 -19.43 -0.75
N ALA A 271 -4.85 -20.00 -0.04
CA ALA A 271 -4.88 -21.43 0.25
C ALA A 271 -5.09 -22.29 -1.02
N LYS A 272 -5.89 -21.81 -1.98
CA LYS A 272 -6.03 -22.46 -3.30
C LYS A 272 -4.71 -22.48 -4.06
N HIS A 273 -4.03 -21.33 -4.12
CA HIS A 273 -2.72 -21.21 -4.76
C HIS A 273 -1.66 -22.12 -4.12
N ALA A 274 -1.60 -22.18 -2.79
CA ALA A 274 -0.68 -23.05 -2.06
C ALA A 274 -0.90 -24.55 -2.35
N ARG A 275 -2.15 -24.99 -2.49
CA ARG A 275 -2.46 -26.39 -2.88
C ARG A 275 -2.01 -26.68 -4.31
N HIS A 276 -2.31 -25.78 -5.25
CA HIS A 276 -1.94 -25.94 -6.65
C HIS A 276 -0.42 -26.04 -6.84
N THR A 277 0.35 -25.20 -6.15
CA THR A 277 1.81 -25.23 -6.19
C THR A 277 2.41 -26.46 -5.53
N SER A 278 1.76 -27.03 -4.50
CA SER A 278 2.16 -28.31 -3.89
C SER A 278 1.94 -29.49 -4.84
N GLU A 279 0.82 -29.53 -5.57
CA GLU A 279 0.49 -30.60 -6.53
C GLU A 279 1.43 -30.58 -7.75
N LEU A 280 1.86 -29.40 -8.21
CA LEU A 280 2.82 -29.29 -9.31
C LEU A 280 4.25 -29.74 -8.95
N ARG A 281 4.57 -29.81 -7.65
CA ARG A 281 5.89 -30.17 -7.14
C ARG A 281 6.01 -31.65 -6.72
N SER A 282 4.90 -32.37 -6.67
CA SER A 282 4.82 -33.82 -6.39
C SER A 282 4.81 -34.65 -7.66
#